data_AF-A0A521P9M3-F1
#
_entry.id   AF-A0A521P9M3-F1
#
_cell.length_a   1.000
_cell.length_b   1.000
_cell.length_c   1.000
_cell.angle_alpha   90.00
_cell.angle_beta   90.00
_cell.angle_gamma   90.00
#
_symmetry.space_group_name_H-M   'P 1'
#
loop_
_entity.id
_entity.type
_entity.pdbx_description
1 polymer ?
#
loop_
_entity_poly.entity_id
_entity_poly.type
_entity_poly.pdbx_seq_one_letter_code
_entity_poly.pdbx_strand_id
1 'polypeptide(L)'
;MKELMNRAIDFLTFDAHLPSQQISLQFSETHHKRQAEIDEWSTVATRQQLISSYWSSLVTCHFAVFFGGSAGISFLILGGFYQPDLFLATMFIVCPIVYLGFYIFQYRPKFNSIYLPRLETAKEAYEKKQIEQIEKCRQAQLSNFSLALFFYVLYKTNNLKAISCDDHSANLLKKLYGVDSGSMKKNLELILGTAKRKNISDRKITELRNRFTETYEYLEALGFSAGIEKLKELEASFFNA
;
A
#
# COMPACT_ATOMS: atom_id res chain seq x y z
N MET A 1 9.22 -5.77 37.72
CA MET A 1 8.48 -4.83 38.60
C MET A 1 8.30 -3.45 37.97
N LYS A 2 9.38 -2.75 37.57
CA LYS A 2 9.29 -1.44 36.89
C LYS A 2 8.45 -1.46 35.59
N GLU A 3 8.61 -2.49 34.77
CA GLU A 3 7.86 -2.60 33.51
C GLU A 3 6.36 -2.81 33.70
N LEU A 4 5.98 -3.64 34.68
CA LEU A 4 4.56 -3.85 35.05
C LEU A 4 3.95 -2.56 35.62
N MET A 5 4.70 -1.81 36.42
CA MET A 5 4.28 -0.53 36.97
C MET A 5 4.06 0.52 35.86
N ASN A 6 4.97 0.59 34.88
CA ASN A 6 4.82 1.49 33.74
C ASN A 6 3.61 1.12 32.88
N ARG A 7 3.39 -0.18 32.59
CA ARG A 7 2.20 -0.63 31.85
C ARG A 7 0.89 -0.31 32.59
N ALA A 8 0.87 -0.42 33.91
CA ALA A 8 -0.29 -0.05 34.71
C ALA A 8 -0.55 1.45 34.66
N ILE A 9 0.50 2.27 34.75
CA ILE A 9 0.40 3.74 34.59
C ILE A 9 -0.11 4.09 33.18
N ASP A 10 0.47 3.50 32.14
CA ASP A 10 0.07 3.73 30.75
C ASP A 10 -1.38 3.31 30.49
N PHE A 11 -1.85 2.24 31.15
CA PHE A 11 -3.26 1.85 31.09
C PHE A 11 -4.13 2.88 31.80
N LEU A 12 -3.81 3.27 33.03
CA LEU A 12 -4.56 4.26 33.83
C LEU A 12 -4.64 5.61 33.13
N THR A 13 -3.57 6.04 32.46
CA THR A 13 -3.55 7.28 31.71
C THR A 13 -4.14 7.12 30.32
N PHE A 14 -4.52 5.93 29.86
CA PHE A 14 -5.00 5.70 28.49
C PHE A 14 -3.92 5.98 27.41
N ASP A 15 -2.65 5.79 27.74
CA ASP A 15 -1.50 5.93 26.82
C ASP A 15 -1.01 4.61 26.23
N ALA A 16 -1.34 3.47 26.86
CA ALA A 16 -0.82 2.14 26.54
C ALA A 16 -1.03 1.71 25.07
N HIS A 17 -2.05 2.25 24.39
CA HIS A 17 -2.42 1.88 23.02
C HIS A 17 -2.14 2.97 21.99
N LEU A 18 -1.48 4.05 22.41
CA LEU A 18 -1.18 5.18 21.56
C LEU A 18 0.18 5.12 20.82
N PRO A 19 1.18 4.24 21.12
CA PRO A 19 2.45 4.26 20.40
C PRO A 19 2.30 4.17 18.88
N SER A 20 3.00 5.05 18.15
CA SER A 20 2.88 5.13 16.69
C SER A 20 3.19 3.80 16.00
N GLN A 21 4.21 3.06 16.46
CA GLN A 21 4.56 1.76 15.89
C GLN A 21 3.43 0.74 16.01
N GLN A 22 2.74 0.72 17.16
CA GLN A 22 1.64 -0.19 17.39
C GLN A 22 0.44 0.15 16.51
N ILE A 23 0.11 1.44 16.35
CA ILE A 23 -0.95 1.89 15.44
C ILE A 23 -0.62 1.52 13.99
N SER A 24 0.62 1.73 13.55
CA SER A 24 1.07 1.34 12.20
C SER A 24 0.98 -0.17 11.98
N LEU A 25 1.39 -0.98 12.98
CA LEU A 25 1.28 -2.43 12.91
C LEU A 25 -0.19 -2.86 12.81
N GLN A 26 -1.04 -2.39 13.72
CA GLN A 26 -2.48 -2.65 13.72
C GLN A 26 -3.13 -2.26 12.38
N PHE A 27 -2.72 -1.14 11.79
CA PHE A 27 -3.18 -0.72 10.46
C PHE A 27 -2.83 -1.76 9.40
N SER A 28 -1.55 -2.14 9.30
CA SER A 28 -1.10 -3.09 8.29
C SER A 28 -1.75 -4.47 8.44
N GLU A 29 -1.84 -4.99 9.66
CA GLU A 29 -2.43 -6.30 9.95
C GLU A 29 -3.94 -6.31 9.66
N THR A 30 -4.66 -5.27 10.10
CA THR A 30 -6.09 -5.15 9.85
C THR A 30 -6.37 -5.03 8.36
N HIS A 31 -5.59 -4.21 7.65
CA HIS A 31 -5.73 -4.03 6.21
C HIS A 31 -5.50 -5.35 5.47
N HIS A 32 -4.38 -6.02 5.73
CA HIS A 32 -4.02 -7.29 5.09
C HIS A 32 -5.07 -8.37 5.36
N LYS A 33 -5.54 -8.49 6.61
CA LYS A 33 -6.59 -9.45 6.98
C LYS A 33 -7.88 -9.18 6.20
N ARG A 34 -8.31 -7.92 6.10
CA ARG A 34 -9.56 -7.57 5.41
C ARG A 34 -9.45 -7.68 3.89
N GLN A 35 -8.29 -7.37 3.33
CA GLN A 35 -8.05 -7.54 1.90
C GLN A 35 -8.07 -9.01 1.47
N ALA A 36 -7.70 -9.94 2.36
CA ALA A 36 -7.82 -11.38 2.11
C ALA A 36 -9.28 -11.88 2.12
N GLU A 37 -10.21 -11.13 2.73
CA GLU A 37 -11.63 -11.46 2.78
C GLU A 37 -12.44 -10.70 1.71
N ILE A 38 -12.00 -9.49 1.35
CA ILE A 38 -12.69 -8.54 0.47
C ILE A 38 -11.65 -7.92 -0.47
N ASP A 39 -11.66 -8.33 -1.74
CA ASP A 39 -10.64 -7.97 -2.74
C ASP A 39 -10.42 -6.46 -2.90
N GLU A 40 -11.47 -5.65 -2.77
CA GLU A 40 -11.44 -4.19 -2.94
C GLU A 40 -11.43 -3.41 -1.60
N TRP A 41 -10.96 -4.05 -0.51
CA TRP A 41 -10.90 -3.38 0.79
C TRP A 41 -9.94 -2.18 0.77
N SER A 42 -10.47 -0.98 1.02
CA SER A 42 -9.68 0.25 0.96
C SER A 42 -8.96 0.59 2.27
N THR A 43 -7.90 1.39 2.16
CA THR A 43 -7.19 1.99 3.30
C THR A 43 -8.11 2.91 4.12
N VAL A 44 -9.07 3.57 3.47
CA VAL A 44 -10.10 4.39 4.12
C VAL A 44 -11.04 3.54 4.97
N ALA A 45 -11.47 2.38 4.47
CA ALA A 45 -12.31 1.45 5.23
C ALA A 45 -11.55 0.89 6.45
N THR A 46 -10.27 0.57 6.29
CA THR A 46 -9.39 0.14 7.39
C THR A 46 -9.31 1.19 8.49
N ARG A 47 -9.05 2.45 8.10
CA ARG A 47 -9.04 3.59 9.01
C ARG A 47 -10.36 3.72 9.78
N GLN A 48 -11.50 3.66 9.08
CA GLN A 48 -12.81 3.73 9.73
C GLN A 48 -13.04 2.58 10.71
N GLN A 49 -12.65 1.36 10.36
CA GLN A 49 -12.73 0.20 11.25
C GLN A 49 -11.88 0.40 12.51
N LEU A 50 -10.66 0.95 12.39
CA LEU A 50 -9.80 1.21 13.54
C LEU A 50 -10.31 2.37 14.41
N ILE A 51 -10.94 3.38 13.83
CA ILE A 51 -11.65 4.41 14.60
C ILE A 51 -12.82 3.78 15.36
N SER A 52 -13.62 2.95 14.70
CA SER A 52 -14.73 2.23 15.34
C SER A 52 -14.22 1.36 16.49
N SER A 53 -13.16 0.58 16.28
CA SER A 53 -12.54 -0.27 17.29
C SER A 53 -11.97 0.52 18.47
N TYR A 54 -11.40 1.71 18.22
CA TYR A 54 -10.94 2.59 19.29
C TYR A 54 -12.10 2.97 20.23
N TRP A 55 -13.24 3.38 19.68
CA TRP A 55 -14.37 3.81 20.49
C TRP A 55 -15.12 2.65 21.14
N SER A 56 -15.38 1.57 20.40
CA SER A 56 -16.22 0.46 20.87
C SER A 56 -15.49 -0.55 21.74
N SER A 57 -14.20 -0.78 21.49
CA SER A 57 -13.42 -1.75 22.23
C SER A 57 -12.53 -1.05 23.24
N LEU A 58 -11.66 -0.14 22.80
CA LEU A 58 -10.63 0.41 23.67
C LEU A 58 -11.19 1.35 24.74
N VAL A 59 -11.98 2.35 24.33
CA VAL A 59 -12.60 3.31 25.26
C VAL A 59 -13.58 2.61 26.20
N THR A 60 -14.45 1.75 25.66
CA THR A 60 -15.43 1.00 26.46
C THR A 60 -14.75 0.06 27.44
N CYS A 61 -13.71 -0.69 27.03
CA CYS A 61 -12.99 -1.60 27.91
C CYS A 61 -12.29 -0.84 29.04
N HIS A 62 -11.55 0.23 28.71
CA HIS A 62 -10.88 1.05 29.72
C HIS A 62 -11.89 1.63 30.72
N PHE A 63 -12.99 2.21 30.24
CA PHE A 63 -14.03 2.73 31.12
C PHE A 63 -14.67 1.64 31.99
N ALA A 64 -15.00 0.47 31.42
CA ALA A 64 -15.59 -0.64 32.15
C ALA A 64 -14.66 -1.17 33.26
N VAL A 65 -13.37 -1.28 32.99
CA VAL A 65 -12.37 -1.71 33.99
C VAL A 65 -12.25 -0.66 35.10
N PHE A 66 -12.18 0.62 34.75
CA PHE A 66 -11.99 1.69 35.74
C PHE A 66 -13.23 1.89 36.61
N PHE A 67 -14.40 2.00 35.99
CA PHE A 67 -15.66 2.19 36.68
C PHE A 67 -16.08 0.92 37.44
N GLY A 68 -16.03 -0.25 36.78
CA GLY A 68 -16.35 -1.52 37.41
C GLY A 68 -15.40 -1.88 38.55
N GLY A 69 -14.10 -1.64 38.38
CA GLY A 69 -13.09 -1.85 39.42
C GLY A 69 -13.33 -0.98 40.64
N SER A 70 -13.56 0.32 40.44
CA SER A 70 -13.83 1.26 41.55
C SER A 70 -15.15 0.95 42.27
N ALA A 71 -16.21 0.60 41.54
CA ALA A 71 -17.47 0.15 42.14
C ALA A 71 -17.30 -1.16 42.94
N GLY A 72 -16.55 -2.12 42.41
CA GLY A 72 -16.24 -3.39 43.07
C GLY A 72 -15.42 -3.23 44.34
N ILE A 73 -14.41 -2.36 44.35
CA ILE A 73 -13.63 -2.04 45.56
C ILE A 73 -14.53 -1.40 46.62
N SER A 74 -15.36 -0.43 46.22
CA SER A 74 -16.30 0.24 47.13
C SER A 74 -17.26 -0.77 47.76
N PHE A 75 -17.74 -1.75 46.99
CA PHE A 75 -18.56 -2.85 47.48
C PHE A 75 -17.86 -3.72 48.53
N LEU A 76 -16.59 -4.09 48.29
CA LEU A 76 -15.81 -4.92 49.21
C LEU A 76 -15.51 -4.21 50.53
N ILE A 77 -15.27 -2.90 50.51
CA ILE A 77 -14.95 -2.10 51.70
C ILE A 77 -16.20 -1.82 52.55
N LEU A 78 -17.33 -1.52 51.90
CA LEU A 78 -18.56 -1.08 52.59
C LEU A 78 -19.48 -2.25 53.04
N GLY A 79 -19.06 -3.50 52.85
CA GLY A 79 -19.73 -4.66 53.45
C GLY A 79 -21.04 -5.08 52.77
N GLY A 80 -21.18 -4.87 51.46
CA GLY A 80 -22.32 -5.36 50.67
C GLY A 80 -23.52 -4.41 50.57
N PHE A 81 -24.40 -4.67 49.59
CA PHE A 81 -25.58 -3.84 49.34
C PHE A 81 -26.67 -4.13 50.38
N TYR A 82 -26.72 -3.33 51.44
CA TYR A 82 -27.90 -3.32 52.32
C TYR A 82 -29.16 -2.84 51.58
N GLN A 83 -29.01 -2.16 50.43
CA GLN A 83 -30.09 -1.69 49.55
C GLN A 83 -29.68 -1.77 48.05
N PRO A 84 -29.90 -2.91 47.37
CA PRO A 84 -29.47 -3.10 45.99
C PRO A 84 -30.17 -2.16 44.99
N ASP A 85 -31.46 -1.86 45.21
CA ASP A 85 -32.24 -1.00 44.32
C ASP A 85 -31.71 0.44 44.30
N LEU A 86 -31.38 0.99 45.48
CA LEU A 86 -30.81 2.33 45.59
C LEU A 86 -29.41 2.39 44.95
N PHE A 87 -28.61 1.32 45.11
CA PHE A 87 -27.31 1.23 44.49
C PHE A 87 -27.39 1.21 42.95
N LEU A 88 -28.28 0.37 42.39
CA LEU A 88 -28.49 0.30 40.94
C LEU A 88 -29.00 1.64 40.38
N ALA A 89 -29.95 2.28 41.05
CA ALA A 89 -30.44 3.60 40.67
C ALA A 89 -29.31 4.66 40.68
N THR A 90 -28.46 4.62 41.71
CA THR A 90 -27.29 5.51 41.82
C THR A 90 -26.28 5.25 40.71
N MET A 91 -25.95 3.98 40.42
CA MET A 91 -25.05 3.61 39.33
C MET A 91 -25.57 4.06 37.96
N PHE A 92 -26.89 3.95 37.72
CA PHE A 92 -27.50 4.39 36.48
C PHE A 92 -27.37 5.89 36.23
N ILE A 93 -27.39 6.71 37.29
CA ILE A 93 -27.21 8.17 37.20
C ILE A 93 -25.72 8.54 37.14
N VAL A 94 -24.90 7.94 38.01
CA VAL A 94 -23.48 8.30 38.15
C VAL A 94 -22.66 7.82 36.95
N CYS A 95 -22.93 6.62 36.40
CA CYS A 95 -22.14 6.05 35.31
C CYS A 95 -22.10 6.94 34.06
N PRO A 96 -23.23 7.45 33.51
CA PRO A 96 -23.21 8.38 32.37
C PRO A 96 -22.47 9.69 32.67
N ILE A 97 -22.60 10.24 33.89
CA ILE A 97 -21.92 11.48 34.29
C ILE A 97 -20.41 11.28 34.31
N VAL A 98 -19.94 10.19 34.92
CA VAL A 98 -18.51 9.86 34.97
C VAL A 98 -18.01 9.58 33.56
N TYR A 99 -18.74 8.80 32.75
CA TYR A 99 -18.38 8.55 31.35
C TYR A 99 -18.26 9.86 30.55
N LEU A 100 -19.19 10.79 30.71
CA LEU A 100 -19.16 12.08 30.03
C LEU A 100 -17.92 12.89 30.43
N GLY A 101 -17.56 12.89 31.72
CA GLY A 101 -16.32 13.51 32.20
C GLY A 101 -15.09 12.90 31.52
N PHE A 102 -14.94 11.57 31.56
CA PHE A 102 -13.83 10.90 30.89
C PHE A 102 -13.83 11.14 29.37
N TYR A 103 -15.00 11.16 28.74
CA TYR A 103 -15.13 11.43 27.32
C TYR A 103 -14.61 12.81 26.94
N ILE A 104 -15.02 13.85 27.67
CA ILE A 104 -14.63 15.24 27.38
C ILE A 104 -13.16 15.51 27.71
N PHE A 105 -12.67 15.03 28.85
CA PHE A 105 -11.35 15.42 29.36
C PHE A 105 -10.23 14.43 29.02
N GLN A 106 -10.55 13.14 28.80
CA GLN A 106 -9.54 12.10 28.56
C GLN A 106 -9.61 11.54 27.14
N TYR A 107 -10.75 10.93 26.77
CA TYR A 107 -10.83 10.13 25.55
C TYR A 107 -10.86 10.98 24.29
N ARG A 108 -11.68 12.04 24.25
CA ARG A 108 -11.80 12.92 23.08
C ARG A 108 -10.52 13.71 22.81
N PRO A 109 -9.84 14.33 23.81
CA PRO A 109 -8.58 15.01 23.57
C PRO A 109 -7.50 14.07 23.05
N LYS A 110 -7.32 12.90 23.66
CA LYS A 110 -6.32 11.91 23.21
C LYS A 110 -6.62 11.34 21.83
N PHE A 111 -7.90 11.11 21.53
CA PHE A 111 -8.32 10.69 20.20
C PHE A 111 -7.90 11.72 19.14
N ASN A 112 -8.27 12.99 19.33
CA ASN A 112 -8.05 14.02 18.32
C ASN A 112 -6.59 14.47 18.20
N SER A 113 -5.85 14.50 19.30
CA SER A 113 -4.47 15.03 19.32
C SER A 113 -3.39 13.97 19.11
N ILE A 114 -3.67 12.70 19.43
CA ILE A 114 -2.65 11.64 19.39
C ILE A 114 -3.07 10.51 18.45
N TYR A 115 -4.18 9.83 18.76
CA TYR A 115 -4.55 8.61 18.05
C TYR A 115 -4.87 8.87 16.57
N LEU A 116 -5.77 9.82 16.29
CA LEU A 116 -6.22 10.11 14.94
C LEU A 116 -5.07 10.60 14.05
N PRO A 117 -4.23 11.59 14.45
CA PRO A 117 -3.08 11.98 13.65
C PRO A 117 -2.11 10.82 13.37
N ARG A 118 -1.81 9.98 14.38
CA ARG A 118 -0.93 8.82 14.20
C ARG A 118 -1.53 7.78 13.26
N LEU A 119 -2.85 7.59 13.30
CA LEU A 119 -3.56 6.72 12.38
C LEU A 119 -3.52 7.23 10.94
N GLU A 120 -3.68 8.54 10.72
CA GLU A 120 -3.51 9.14 9.38
C GLU A 120 -2.08 8.98 8.89
N THR A 121 -1.08 9.26 9.72
CA THR A 121 0.34 9.05 9.36
C THR A 121 0.62 7.58 9.03
N ALA A 122 0.05 6.63 9.79
CA ALA A 122 0.18 5.21 9.50
C ALA A 122 -0.43 4.83 8.15
N LYS A 123 -1.62 5.37 7.83
CA LYS A 123 -2.27 5.19 6.54
C LYS A 123 -1.42 5.74 5.40
N GLU A 124 -0.96 6.98 5.50
CA GLU A 124 -0.13 7.63 4.47
C GLU A 124 1.19 6.88 4.25
N ALA A 125 1.85 6.46 5.33
CA ALA A 125 3.08 5.67 5.24
C ALA A 125 2.85 4.31 4.55
N TYR A 126 1.72 3.67 4.83
CA TYR A 126 1.33 2.43 4.17
C TYR A 126 1.10 2.62 2.66
N GLU A 127 0.31 3.63 2.28
CA GLU A 127 0.04 3.97 0.87
C GLU A 127 1.31 4.33 0.11
N LYS A 128 2.18 5.14 0.72
CA LYS A 128 3.48 5.51 0.14
C LYS A 128 4.34 4.27 -0.10
N LYS A 129 4.42 3.35 0.86
CA LYS A 129 5.19 2.10 0.71
C LYS A 129 4.67 1.24 -0.44
N GLN A 130 3.36 1.16 -0.64
CA GLN A 130 2.75 0.44 -1.77
C GLN A 130 3.15 1.07 -3.12
N ILE A 131 3.07 2.40 -3.22
CA ILE A 131 3.48 3.13 -4.44
C ILE A 131 4.97 2.95 -4.71
N GLU A 132 5.82 3.05 -3.68
CA GLU A 132 7.27 2.83 -3.80
C GLU A 132 7.60 1.41 -4.28
N GLN A 133 6.85 0.39 -3.86
CA GLN A 133 7.04 -0.97 -4.34
C GLN A 133 6.70 -1.10 -5.82
N ILE A 134 5.58 -0.52 -6.25
CA ILE A 134 5.19 -0.48 -7.67
C ILE A 134 6.24 0.27 -8.49
N GLU A 135 6.75 1.39 -7.97
CA GLU A 135 7.79 2.16 -8.63
C GLU A 135 9.12 1.40 -8.72
N LYS A 136 9.54 0.70 -7.66
CA LYS A 136 10.71 -0.17 -7.70
C LYS A 136 10.56 -1.29 -8.73
N CYS A 137 9.39 -1.93 -8.81
CA CYS A 137 9.09 -2.91 -9.85
C CYS A 137 9.19 -2.30 -11.26
N ARG A 138 8.64 -1.09 -11.45
CA ARG A 138 8.71 -0.38 -12.73
C ARG A 138 10.14 0.03 -13.10
N GLN A 139 10.96 0.44 -12.13
CA GLN A 139 12.36 0.82 -12.35
C GLN A 139 13.26 -0.39 -12.65
N ALA A 140 12.94 -1.56 -12.09
CA ALA A 140 13.66 -2.80 -12.38
C ALA A 140 13.29 -3.44 -13.72
N GLN A 141 12.11 -3.11 -14.26
CA GLN A 141 11.67 -3.58 -15.57
C GLN A 141 12.39 -2.81 -16.70
N LEU A 142 12.71 -3.52 -17.79
CA LEU A 142 13.18 -2.89 -19.03
C LEU A 142 12.18 -1.82 -19.51
N SER A 143 12.68 -0.77 -20.16
CA SER A 143 11.80 0.24 -20.73
C SER A 143 10.80 -0.36 -21.74
N ASN A 144 9.63 0.27 -21.89
CA ASN A 144 8.61 -0.16 -22.86
C ASN A 144 9.14 -0.31 -24.29
N PHE A 145 10.13 0.49 -24.69
CA PHE A 145 10.74 0.38 -26.02
C PHE A 145 11.71 -0.81 -26.07
N SER A 146 12.53 -1.00 -25.04
CA SER A 146 13.45 -2.13 -24.89
C SER A 146 12.70 -3.47 -24.85
N LEU A 147 11.54 -3.51 -24.18
CA LEU A 147 10.63 -4.67 -24.20
C LEU A 147 10.10 -4.98 -25.60
N ALA A 148 9.78 -3.96 -26.39
CA ALA A 148 9.34 -4.11 -27.77
C ALA A 148 10.49 -4.56 -28.69
N LEU A 149 11.70 -4.06 -28.47
CA LEU A 149 12.92 -4.52 -29.17
C LEU A 149 13.20 -5.99 -28.85
N PHE A 150 13.19 -6.37 -27.57
CA PHE A 150 13.38 -7.75 -27.15
C PHE A 150 12.34 -8.68 -27.79
N PHE A 151 11.07 -8.28 -27.81
CA PHE A 151 10.02 -9.05 -28.46
C PHE A 151 10.23 -9.17 -29.98
N TYR A 152 10.63 -8.09 -30.65
CA TYR A 152 10.99 -8.12 -32.06
C TYR A 152 12.11 -9.13 -32.33
N VAL A 153 13.14 -9.14 -31.49
CA VAL A 153 14.27 -10.06 -31.58
C VAL A 153 13.81 -11.50 -31.43
N LEU A 154 13.00 -11.81 -30.40
CA LEU A 154 12.43 -13.15 -30.20
C LEU A 154 11.63 -13.60 -31.42
N TYR A 155 10.80 -12.72 -31.95
CA TYR A 155 10.01 -12.99 -33.14
C TYR A 155 10.86 -13.31 -34.38
N LYS A 156 11.87 -12.46 -34.65
CA LYS A 156 12.74 -12.62 -35.83
C LYS A 156 13.66 -13.82 -35.76
N THR A 157 14.09 -14.20 -34.56
CA THR A 157 14.96 -15.37 -34.35
C THR A 157 14.20 -16.69 -34.41
N ASN A 158 12.94 -16.71 -33.98
CA ASN A 158 12.14 -17.94 -33.88
C ASN A 158 11.17 -18.17 -35.06
N ASN A 159 11.21 -17.34 -36.10
CA ASN A 159 10.30 -17.43 -37.26
C ASN A 159 8.81 -17.52 -36.87
N LEU A 160 8.42 -16.78 -35.84
CA LEU A 160 7.02 -16.72 -35.41
C LEU A 160 6.17 -16.00 -36.49
N LYS A 161 4.83 -16.00 -36.37
CA LYS A 161 3.93 -15.30 -37.31
C LYS A 161 4.03 -13.78 -37.16
N ALA A 162 4.05 -13.06 -38.29
CA ALA A 162 4.33 -11.63 -38.40
C ALA A 162 3.72 -10.77 -37.28
N ILE A 163 4.59 -10.11 -36.52
CA ILE A 163 4.19 -8.98 -35.67
C ILE A 163 3.78 -7.83 -36.60
N SER A 164 2.58 -7.34 -36.39
CA SER A 164 2.00 -6.17 -37.03
C SER A 164 1.89 -5.02 -36.02
N CYS A 165 1.83 -3.80 -36.53
CA CYS A 165 1.54 -2.60 -35.73
C CYS A 165 0.04 -2.47 -35.42
N ASP A 166 -0.63 -3.56 -35.03
CA ASP A 166 -2.06 -3.60 -34.79
C ASP A 166 -2.41 -3.77 -33.31
N ASP A 167 -3.70 -3.62 -33.01
CA ASP A 167 -4.20 -3.76 -31.64
C ASP A 167 -4.08 -5.21 -31.14
N HIS A 168 -4.02 -6.20 -32.04
CA HIS A 168 -3.83 -7.59 -31.68
C HIS A 168 -2.44 -7.82 -31.05
N SER A 169 -1.38 -7.43 -31.77
CA SER A 169 0.01 -7.57 -31.31
C SER A 169 0.27 -6.73 -30.04
N ALA A 170 -0.28 -5.51 -29.99
CA ALA A 170 -0.19 -4.66 -28.80
C ALA A 170 -0.88 -5.27 -27.56
N ASN A 171 -2.03 -5.94 -27.74
CA ASN A 171 -2.73 -6.64 -26.67
C ASN A 171 -1.99 -7.90 -26.20
N LEU A 172 -1.30 -8.62 -27.10
CA LEU A 172 -0.43 -9.74 -26.72
C LEU A 172 0.74 -9.25 -25.85
N LEU A 173 1.37 -8.15 -26.24
CA LEU A 173 2.46 -7.54 -25.44
C LEU A 173 1.98 -7.02 -24.10
N LYS A 174 0.78 -6.42 -24.03
CA LYS A 174 0.15 -6.03 -22.76
C LYS A 174 -0.03 -7.23 -21.83
N LYS A 175 -0.47 -8.39 -22.36
CA LYS A 175 -0.62 -9.61 -21.57
C LYS A 175 0.73 -10.16 -21.10
N LEU A 176 1.77 -10.06 -21.92
CA LEU A 176 3.09 -10.59 -21.59
C LEU A 176 3.85 -9.72 -20.58
N TYR A 177 3.77 -8.39 -20.72
CA TYR A 177 4.60 -7.45 -19.96
C TYR A 177 3.82 -6.60 -18.94
N GLY A 178 2.49 -6.65 -18.92
CA GLY A 178 1.66 -5.87 -17.99
C GLY A 178 1.64 -4.36 -18.29
N VAL A 179 2.03 -3.95 -19.50
CA VAL A 179 2.19 -2.55 -19.91
C VAL A 179 1.03 -2.06 -20.78
N ASP A 180 0.87 -0.73 -20.88
CA ASP A 180 -0.18 -0.13 -21.70
C ASP A 180 -0.07 -0.53 -23.19
N SER A 181 -1.18 -1.00 -23.77
CA SER A 181 -1.25 -1.44 -25.16
C SER A 181 -1.03 -0.30 -26.14
N GLY A 182 -1.48 0.92 -25.82
CA GLY A 182 -1.24 2.09 -26.64
C GLY A 182 0.25 2.43 -26.75
N SER A 183 0.98 2.35 -25.62
CA SER A 183 2.44 2.51 -25.57
C SER A 183 3.16 1.44 -26.40
N MET A 184 2.77 0.17 -26.27
CA MET A 184 3.35 -0.93 -27.06
C MET A 184 3.14 -0.74 -28.56
N LYS A 185 1.91 -0.38 -28.97
CA LYS A 185 1.59 -0.13 -30.37
C LYS A 185 2.47 0.96 -30.97
N LYS A 186 2.62 2.10 -30.28
CA LYS A 186 3.50 3.19 -30.71
C LYS A 186 4.96 2.77 -30.83
N ASN A 187 5.45 1.94 -29.91
CA ASN A 187 6.82 1.44 -29.96
C ASN A 187 7.03 0.45 -31.12
N LEU A 188 6.08 -0.45 -31.35
CA LEU A 188 6.09 -1.35 -32.51
C LEU A 188 6.01 -0.56 -33.82
N GLU A 189 5.17 0.46 -33.91
CA GLU A 189 5.10 1.37 -35.06
C GLU A 189 6.42 2.08 -35.33
N LEU A 190 7.18 2.43 -34.29
CA LEU A 190 8.49 3.04 -34.47
C LEU A 190 9.54 2.01 -34.96
N ILE A 191 9.51 0.79 -34.39
CA ILE A 191 10.40 -0.31 -34.75
C ILE A 191 10.13 -0.84 -36.15
N LEU A 192 8.87 -0.95 -36.57
CA LEU A 192 8.49 -1.56 -37.85
C LEU A 192 8.15 -0.52 -38.93
N GLY A 193 7.66 0.66 -38.54
CA GLY A 193 7.26 1.72 -39.46
C GLY A 193 8.42 2.65 -39.80
N THR A 194 8.83 2.65 -41.07
CA THR A 194 9.91 3.51 -41.59
C THR A 194 9.50 4.99 -41.67
N ALA A 195 8.21 5.28 -41.86
CA ALA A 195 7.71 6.65 -42.06
C ALA A 195 7.88 7.58 -40.85
N LYS A 196 7.84 7.04 -39.61
CA LYS A 196 7.95 7.84 -38.37
C LYS A 196 9.40 8.14 -37.97
N ARG A 197 10.38 7.62 -38.70
CA ARG A 197 11.81 7.78 -38.40
C ARG A 197 12.41 9.08 -38.94
N LYS A 198 11.77 9.69 -39.94
CA LYS A 198 12.34 10.79 -40.74
C LYS A 198 12.45 12.14 -40.01
N ASN A 199 11.79 12.33 -38.86
CA ASN A 199 11.75 13.60 -38.11
C ASN A 199 11.97 13.39 -36.59
N ILE A 200 12.89 12.49 -36.21
CA ILE A 200 13.23 12.27 -34.80
C ILE A 200 14.29 13.30 -34.39
N SER A 201 14.09 13.98 -33.26
CA SER A 201 15.08 14.93 -32.72
C SER A 201 16.33 14.21 -32.21
N ASP A 202 17.48 14.89 -32.22
CA ASP A 202 18.76 14.34 -31.74
C ASP A 202 18.68 13.82 -30.31
N ARG A 203 17.98 14.56 -29.42
CA ARG A 203 17.71 14.09 -28.06
C ARG A 203 17.00 12.74 -28.06
N LYS A 204 16.00 12.57 -28.92
CA LYS A 204 15.22 11.34 -28.98
C LYS A 204 16.02 10.20 -29.61
N ILE A 205 16.90 10.49 -30.58
CA ILE A 205 17.87 9.51 -31.12
C ILE A 205 18.77 8.98 -30.00
N THR A 206 19.33 9.86 -29.17
CA THR A 206 20.16 9.46 -28.02
C THR A 206 19.37 8.59 -27.03
N GLU A 207 18.14 8.97 -26.69
CA GLU A 207 17.27 8.15 -25.85
C GLU A 207 17.03 6.76 -26.46
N LEU A 208 16.78 6.66 -27.77
CA LEU A 208 16.54 5.40 -28.45
C LEU A 208 17.79 4.52 -28.49
N ARG A 209 18.96 5.09 -28.77
CA ARG A 209 20.24 4.35 -28.71
C ARG A 209 20.47 3.75 -27.33
N ASN A 210 20.20 4.51 -26.27
CA ASN A 210 20.28 3.98 -24.90
C ASN A 210 19.34 2.79 -24.68
N ARG A 211 18.18 2.73 -25.36
CA ARG A 211 17.26 1.58 -25.28
C ARG A 211 17.73 0.37 -26.07
N PHE A 212 18.43 0.58 -27.19
CA PHE A 212 19.16 -0.50 -27.86
C PHE A 212 20.25 -1.06 -26.94
N THR A 213 21.08 -0.21 -26.33
CA THR A 213 22.10 -0.61 -25.34
C THR A 213 21.51 -1.42 -24.19
N GLU A 214 20.45 -0.91 -23.55
CA GLU A 214 19.73 -1.61 -22.48
C GLU A 214 19.25 -3.00 -22.92
N THR A 215 18.80 -3.14 -24.17
CA THR A 215 18.35 -4.43 -24.72
C THR A 215 19.53 -5.37 -25.02
N TYR A 216 20.67 -4.85 -25.49
CA TYR A 216 21.89 -5.64 -25.66
C TYR A 216 22.38 -6.21 -24.34
N GLU A 217 22.50 -5.38 -23.30
CA GLU A 217 22.93 -5.80 -21.97
C GLU A 217 22.05 -6.95 -21.43
N TYR A 218 20.73 -6.85 -21.64
CA TYR A 218 19.80 -7.91 -21.26
C TYR A 218 19.99 -9.19 -22.06
N LEU A 219 20.16 -9.10 -23.39
CA LEU A 219 20.39 -10.26 -24.26
C LEU A 219 21.73 -10.94 -23.99
N GLU A 220 22.78 -10.16 -23.68
CA GLU A 220 24.09 -10.65 -23.27
C GLU A 220 24.02 -11.40 -21.94
N ALA A 221 23.31 -10.85 -20.95
CA ALA A 221 23.07 -11.51 -19.68
C ALA A 221 22.30 -12.84 -19.83
N LEU A 222 21.41 -12.94 -20.83
CA LEU A 222 20.71 -14.18 -21.18
C LEU A 222 21.58 -15.17 -21.99
N GLY A 223 22.75 -14.76 -22.49
CA GLY A 223 23.55 -15.55 -23.42
C GLY A 223 22.91 -15.73 -24.79
N PHE A 224 22.00 -14.84 -25.21
CA PHE A 224 21.22 -15.01 -26.44
C PHE A 224 21.89 -14.38 -27.66
N SER A 225 22.97 -15.01 -28.14
CA SER A 225 23.81 -14.52 -29.25
C SER A 225 23.05 -14.26 -30.56
N ALA A 226 22.19 -15.19 -31.00
CA ALA A 226 21.37 -15.00 -32.19
C ALA A 226 20.43 -13.78 -32.06
N GLY A 227 19.99 -13.47 -30.84
CA GLY A 227 19.18 -12.29 -30.57
C GLY A 227 19.97 -10.99 -30.74
N ILE A 228 21.21 -10.97 -30.26
CA ILE A 228 22.12 -9.82 -30.40
C ILE A 228 22.36 -9.50 -31.88
N GLU A 229 22.58 -10.51 -32.73
CA GLU A 229 22.75 -10.31 -34.17
C GLU A 229 21.52 -9.66 -34.81
N LYS A 230 20.31 -10.14 -34.46
CA LYS A 230 19.07 -9.54 -34.96
C LYS A 230 18.82 -8.14 -34.45
N LEU A 231 19.25 -7.82 -33.23
CA LEU A 231 19.17 -6.45 -32.73
C LEU A 231 20.14 -5.51 -33.47
N LYS A 232 21.36 -5.98 -33.81
CA LYS A 232 22.32 -5.21 -34.63
C LYS A 232 21.81 -4.93 -36.03
N GLU A 233 21.21 -5.92 -36.69
CA GLU A 233 20.56 -5.75 -37.99
C GLU A 233 19.46 -4.67 -37.92
N LEU A 234 18.62 -4.73 -36.87
CA LEU A 234 17.56 -3.74 -36.66
C LEU A 234 18.15 -2.35 -36.42
N GLU A 235 19.11 -2.21 -35.50
CA GLU A 235 19.73 -0.94 -35.16
C GLU A 235 20.35 -0.25 -36.37
N ALA A 236 21.10 -1.01 -37.19
CA ALA A 236 21.69 -0.51 -38.42
C ALA A 236 20.61 -0.01 -39.39
N SER A 237 19.52 -0.77 -39.57
CA SER A 237 18.38 -0.34 -40.40
C SER A 237 17.57 0.80 -39.80
N PHE A 238 17.68 1.02 -38.49
CA PHE A 238 16.89 2.00 -37.76
C PHE A 238 17.52 3.39 -37.83
N PHE A 239 18.86 3.47 -37.70
CA PHE A 239 19.59 4.74 -37.67
C PHE A 239 20.31 5.10 -38.98
N ASN A 240 20.48 4.15 -39.91
CA ASN A 240 21.10 4.42 -41.22
C ASN A 240 20.06 4.51 -42.37
N ALA A 241 18.77 4.64 -42.05
CA ALA A 241 17.66 4.74 -43.02
C ALA A 241 17.15 6.17 -43.22
#